data_AF-A0A853ER11-F1
#
_entry.id   AF-A0A853ER11-F1
#
_cell.length_a   1.000
_cell.length_b   1.000
_cell.length_c   1.000
_cell.angle_alpha   90.00
_cell.angle_beta   90.00
_cell.angle_gamma   90.00
#
_symmetry.space_group_name_H-M   'P 1'
#
loop_
_entity.id
_entity.type
_entity.pdbx_description
1 polymer ?
#
loop_
_entity_poly.entity_id
_entity_poly.type
_entity_poly.pdbx_seq_one_letter_code
_entity_poly.pdbx_strand_id
1 'polypeptide(L)'
;LGERAVGAVTSVVRHHELGPMALALLRRAVPVGEQLTVALTEEEDGRLVEVGRVDAAQELLVSPEGRAQASPAQRPGEGLRKGLLR
;
A
#
# COMPACT_ATOMS: atom_id res chain seq x y z
N LEU A 1 -9.91 -1.40 13.60
CA LEU A 1 -9.58 0.07 13.50
C LEU A 1 -10.79 1.04 13.61
N GLY A 2 -12.02 0.60 13.91
CA GLY A 2 -13.21 1.47 13.79
C GLY A 2 -13.39 1.97 12.35
N GLU A 3 -14.24 2.98 12.14
CA GLU A 3 -14.53 3.56 10.81
C GLU A 3 -13.46 4.57 10.33
N ARG A 4 -12.30 4.62 10.98
CA ARG A 4 -11.28 5.61 10.69
C ARG A 4 -10.59 5.31 9.35
N ALA A 5 -10.56 6.30 8.46
CA ALA A 5 -9.75 6.24 7.25
C ALA A 5 -8.25 6.17 7.60
N VAL A 6 -7.58 5.12 7.13
CA VAL A 6 -6.16 4.84 7.40
C VAL A 6 -5.28 4.78 6.16
N GLY A 7 -5.85 5.02 4.98
CA GLY A 7 -5.13 4.97 3.71
C GLY A 7 -6.02 5.36 2.54
N ALA A 8 -5.50 5.16 1.34
CA ALA A 8 -6.22 5.39 0.10
C ALA A 8 -5.91 4.29 -0.91
N VAL A 9 -6.92 3.90 -1.67
CA VAL A 9 -6.77 3.05 -2.85
C VAL A 9 -6.24 3.91 -4.01
N THR A 10 -5.25 3.42 -4.72
CA THR A 10 -4.61 4.15 -5.83
C THR A 10 -4.95 3.56 -7.19
N SER A 11 -5.08 2.24 -7.27
CA SER A 11 -5.31 1.53 -8.52
C SER A 11 -6.25 0.37 -8.26
N VAL A 12 -7.17 0.12 -9.19
CA VAL A 12 -8.19 -0.92 -9.08
C VAL A 12 -8.26 -1.67 -10.39
N VAL A 13 -8.44 -2.99 -10.31
CA VAL A 13 -8.62 -3.87 -11.46
C VAL A 13 -9.69 -4.91 -11.13
N ARG A 14 -10.32 -5.48 -12.17
CA ARG A 14 -11.19 -6.64 -12.06
C ARG A 14 -10.43 -7.88 -12.51
N HIS A 15 -9.99 -8.70 -11.56
CA HIS A 15 -9.40 -10.00 -11.83
C HIS A 15 -10.51 -11.00 -12.20
N HIS A 16 -10.28 -11.85 -13.20
CA HIS A 16 -11.32 -12.75 -13.73
C HIS A 16 -11.72 -13.85 -12.74
N GLU A 17 -10.78 -14.36 -11.94
CA GLU A 17 -11.06 -15.36 -10.89
C GLU A 17 -11.33 -14.74 -9.51
N LEU A 18 -10.43 -13.88 -9.03
CA LEU A 18 -10.47 -13.33 -7.66
C LEU A 18 -11.43 -12.14 -7.49
N GLY A 19 -12.00 -11.62 -8.58
CA GLY A 19 -12.88 -10.46 -8.54
C GLY A 19 -12.12 -9.13 -8.38
N PRO A 20 -12.69 -8.14 -7.68
CA PRO A 20 -12.06 -6.83 -7.53
C PRO A 20 -10.74 -6.91 -6.75
N MET A 21 -9.67 -6.35 -7.31
CA MET A 21 -8.37 -6.21 -6.65
C MET A 21 -7.90 -4.76 -6.71
N ALA A 22 -7.16 -4.33 -5.70
CA ALA A 22 -6.70 -2.95 -5.60
C ALA A 22 -5.31 -2.84 -4.97
N LEU A 23 -4.58 -1.80 -5.38
CA LEU A 23 -3.39 -1.31 -4.69
C LEU A 23 -3.80 -0.17 -3.76
N ALA A 24 -3.27 -0.17 -2.54
CA ALA A 24 -3.54 0.86 -1.55
C ALA A 24 -2.28 1.30 -0.83
N LEU A 25 -2.24 2.58 -0.46
CA LEU A 25 -1.24 3.14 0.44
C LEU A 25 -1.86 3.31 1.82
N LEU A 26 -1.26 2.66 2.82
CA LEU A 26 -1.70 2.72 4.20
C LEU A 26 -0.73 3.53 5.05
N ARG A 27 -1.24 4.13 6.12
CA ARG A 27 -0.40 4.72 7.16
C ARG A 27 0.48 3.62 7.77
N ARG A 28 1.76 3.92 7.99
CA ARG A 28 2.75 3.00 8.58
C ARG A 28 2.32 2.38 9.92
N ALA A 29 1.52 3.08 10.71
CA ALA A 29 1.05 2.61 12.01
C ALA A 29 -0.08 1.57 11.93
N VAL A 30 -0.60 1.26 10.74
CA VAL A 30 -1.63 0.23 10.56
C VAL A 30 -0.98 -1.16 10.72
N PRO A 31 -1.51 -2.03 11.59
CA PRO A 31 -1.01 -3.40 11.71
C PRO A 31 -1.22 -4.20 10.42
N VAL A 32 -0.19 -4.96 10.01
CA VAL A 32 -0.14 -5.70 8.72
C VAL A 32 -1.20 -6.79 8.58
N GLY A 33 -1.76 -7.30 9.68
CA GLY A 33 -2.80 -8.35 9.68
C GLY A 33 -4.19 -7.86 10.06
N GLU A 34 -4.37 -6.54 10.22
CA GLU A 34 -5.69 -5.99 10.57
C GLU A 34 -6.65 -6.14 9.39
N GLN A 35 -7.87 -6.61 9.65
CA GLN A 35 -8.92 -6.61 8.64
C GLN A 35 -9.34 -5.17 8.30
N LEU A 36 -9.26 -4.82 7.02
CA LEU A 36 -9.68 -3.51 6.52
C LEU A 36 -10.91 -3.64 5.62
N THR A 37 -11.66 -2.55 5.54
CA THR A 37 -12.74 -2.38 4.55
C THR A 37 -12.39 -1.23 3.62
N VAL A 38 -12.83 -1.31 2.37
CA VAL A 38 -12.73 -0.22 1.39
C VAL A 38 -14.13 0.35 1.16
N ALA A 39 -14.25 1.68 1.26
CA ALA A 39 -15.45 2.40 0.86
C ALA A 39 -15.55 2.44 -0.68
N LEU A 40 -16.69 2.01 -1.20
CA LEU A 40 -17.06 2.19 -2.60
C LEU A 40 -17.71 3.57 -2.74
N THR A 41 -17.21 4.35 -3.68
CA THR A 41 -17.72 5.71 -3.93
C THR A 41 -18.17 5.86 -5.37
N GLU A 42 -19.28 6.56 -5.55
CA GLU A 42 -19.75 7.00 -6.86
C GLU A 42 -19.77 8.53 -6.91
N GLU A 43 -19.72 9.09 -8.13
CA GLU A 43 -19.85 10.52 -8.32
C GLU A 43 -21.33 10.88 -8.47
N GLU A 44 -21.81 11.74 -7.59
CA GLU A 44 -23.15 12.31 -7.61
C GLU A 44 -23.04 13.83 -7.48
N ASP A 45 -23.58 14.58 -8.45
CA ASP A 45 -23.51 16.05 -8.50
C ASP A 45 -22.09 16.63 -8.27
N GLY A 46 -21.07 15.99 -8.86
CA GLY A 46 -19.67 16.40 -8.74
C GLY A 46 -19.05 16.11 -7.38
N ARG A 47 -19.67 15.27 -6.55
CA ARG A 47 -19.17 14.86 -5.23
C ARG A 47 -19.05 13.34 -5.17
N LEU A 48 -18.01 12.85 -4.51
CA LEU A 48 -17.89 11.43 -4.20
C LEU A 48 -18.78 11.09 -3.01
N VAL A 49 -19.71 10.16 -3.21
CA VAL A 49 -20.65 9.66 -2.20
C VAL A 49 -20.33 8.19 -1.93
N GLU A 50 -20.23 7.81 -0.66
CA GLU A 50 -20.05 6.41 -0.28
C GLU A 50 -21.37 5.64 -0.53
N VAL A 51 -21.31 4.64 -1.40
CA VAL A 51 -22.45 3.80 -1.78
C VAL A 51 -22.39 2.41 -1.16
N GLY A 52 -21.28 2.06 -0.51
CA GLY A 52 -21.13 0.79 0.18
C GLY A 52 -19.71 0.55 0.68
N ARG A 53 -19.50 -0.63 1.27
CA ARG A 53 -18.19 -1.11 1.71
C ARG A 53 -17.96 -2.54 1.29
N VAL A 54 -16.69 -2.87 1.09
CA VAL A 54 -16.24 -4.23 0.82
C VAL A 54 -15.11 -4.60 1.77
N ASP A 55 -15.10 -5.85 2.22
CA ASP A 55 -13.98 -6.41 2.96
C ASP A 55 -12.75 -6.48 2.05
N ALA A 56 -11.60 -6.09 2.58
CA ALA A 56 -10.35 -6.02 1.83
C ALA A 56 -9.31 -6.94 2.48
N ALA A 57 -9.33 -8.21 2.08
CA ALA A 57 -8.22 -9.12 2.35
C ALA A 57 -6.93 -8.57 1.71
N GLN A 58 -5.82 -8.67 2.44
CA GLN A 58 -4.58 -7.97 2.10
C GLN A 58 -3.43 -8.93 1.81
N GLU A 59 -2.62 -8.57 0.83
CA GLU A 59 -1.28 -9.09 0.65
C GLU A 59 -0.27 -7.96 0.82
N LEU A 60 0.70 -8.13 1.72
CA LEU A 60 1.68 -7.09 2.03
C LEU A 60 2.72 -6.98 0.91
N LEU A 61 2.69 -5.87 0.17
CA LEU A 61 3.68 -5.60 -0.88
C LEU A 61 4.94 -4.88 -0.37
N VAL A 62 4.76 -3.96 0.58
CA VAL A 62 5.85 -3.15 1.13
C VAL A 62 5.79 -3.18 2.64
N SER A 63 6.91 -3.55 3.28
CA SER A 63 6.96 -3.68 4.73
C SER A 63 7.01 -2.29 5.40
N PRO A 64 6.27 -2.09 6.50
CA PRO A 64 6.29 -0.82 7.23
C PRO A 64 7.64 -0.56 7.90
N GLU A 65 8.54 -1.53 8.02
CA GLU A 65 9.88 -1.36 8.57
C GLU A 65 10.75 -0.43 7.70
N GLY A 66 10.34 -0.16 6.46
CA GLY A 66 11.03 0.79 5.57
C GLY A 66 12.30 0.23 4.95
N ARG A 67 12.40 -1.10 4.86
CA ARG A 67 13.46 -1.77 4.10
C ARG A 67 12.92 -2.17 2.73
N ALA A 68 13.72 -1.98 1.69
CA ALA A 68 13.34 -2.49 0.38
C ALA A 68 13.44 -4.03 0.40
N GLN A 69 12.45 -4.71 -0.17
CA GLN A 69 12.48 -6.17 -0.31
C GLN A 69 13.69 -6.65 -1.13
N ALA A 70 14.24 -5.78 -2.00
CA ALA A 70 15.43 -6.03 -2.81
C ALA A 70 16.68 -5.28 -2.30
N SER A 71 16.77 -4.96 -1.01
CA SER A 71 17.98 -4.34 -0.45
C SER A 71 19.18 -5.30 -0.58
N PRO A 72 20.31 -4.85 -1.15
CA PRO A 72 21.54 -5.66 -1.19
C PRO A 72 22.03 -6.02 0.22
N ALA A 73 22.60 -7.21 0.37
CA ALA A 73 23.16 -7.69 1.64
C ALA A 73 24.34 -6.83 2.14
N GLN A 74 25.06 -6.19 1.21
CA GLN A 74 26.16 -5.27 1.49
C GLN A 74 25.90 -3.89 0.87
N ARG A 75 26.46 -2.85 1.49
CA ARG A 75 26.33 -1.48 0.97
C ARG A 75 27.04 -1.39 -0.40
N PRO A 76 26.39 -0.86 -1.45
CA PRO A 76 27.07 -0.56 -2.70
C PRO A 76 28.28 0.34 -2.45
N GLY A 77 29.46 -0.12 -2.85
CA GLY A 77 30.71 0.61 -2.66
C GLY A 77 31.48 0.31 -1.37
N GLU A 78 31.11 -0.71 -0.61
CA GLU A 78 31.84 -1.15 0.60
C GLU A 78 33.33 -1.43 0.33
N GLY A 79 33.69 -1.89 -0.87
CA GLY A 79 35.08 -2.11 -1.29
C GLY A 79 35.77 -0.91 -1.96
N LEU A 80 35.11 0.24 -2.12
CA LEU A 80 35.68 1.39 -2.84
C LEU A 80 36.62 2.18 -1.92
N ARG A 81 37.84 2.44 -2.39
CA ARG A 81 38.84 3.26 -1.67
C ARG A 81 38.41 4.73 -1.71
N LYS A 82 38.39 5.41 -0.56
CA LYS A 82 37.97 6.82 -0.37
C LYS A 82 38.88 7.90 -1.01
N GLY A 83 39.68 7.58 -2.04
CA GLY A 83 40.93 8.30 -2.31
C GLY A 83 41.17 8.90 -3.69
N LEU A 84 40.16 9.13 -4.55
CA LEU A 84 40.39 9.71 -5.88
C LEU A 84 39.87 11.14 -6.09
N LEU A 85 39.38 11.80 -5.05
CA LEU A 85 39.05 13.23 -5.07
C LEU A 85 40.16 13.98 -4.34
N ARG A 86 41.23 14.32 -5.05
CA ARG A 86 42.18 15.37 -4.69
C ARG A 86 42.31 16.32 -5.87
#